data_AF-A0A7S4D9P5-F1
#
_entry.id   AF-A0A7S4D9P5-F1
#
_cell.length_a   1.000
_cell.length_b   1.000
_cell.length_c   1.000
_cell.angle_alpha   90.00
_cell.angle_beta   90.00
_cell.angle_gamma   90.00
#
_symmetry.space_group_name_H-M   'P 1'
#
loop_
_entity.id
_entity.type
_entity.pdbx_description
1 polymer ?
#
loop_
_entity_poly.entity_id
_entity_poly.type
_entity_poly.pdbx_seq_one_letter_code
_entity_poly.pdbx_strand_id
1 'polypeptide(L)'
;WDTKGEHRCSNLEVYLQTCTVDALESREEYLQWYRAIAPEAQGSAANIEYKETLENDWKTRHGHWVRLHPACTLRQVLAVEGHVVAGSVVVLTAFPRGGAAHAGFLKENKSVIKQLNPSFNSSMTS
;
A
#
# COMPACT_ATOMS: atom_id res chain seq x y z
N TRP A 1 -8.95 -22.33 4.03
CA TRP A 1 -7.98 -21.52 4.80
C TRP A 1 -8.69 -20.82 5.95
N ASP A 2 -9.87 -20.21 5.74
CA ASP A 2 -10.71 -19.70 6.82
C ASP A 2 -11.48 -20.83 7.54
N THR A 3 -10.81 -21.56 8.43
CA THR A 3 -11.41 -22.67 9.18
C THR A 3 -12.36 -22.23 10.29
N LYS A 4 -12.34 -20.94 10.65
CA LYS A 4 -13.15 -20.35 11.73
C LYS A 4 -14.34 -19.53 11.23
N GLY A 5 -14.44 -19.33 9.92
CA GLY A 5 -15.53 -18.54 9.32
C GLY A 5 -15.50 -17.07 9.73
N GLU A 6 -14.30 -16.53 9.96
CA GLU A 6 -14.06 -15.15 10.42
C GLU A 6 -14.14 -14.13 9.27
N HIS A 7 -13.96 -14.57 8.01
CA HIS A 7 -13.95 -13.73 6.82
C HIS A 7 -15.35 -13.47 6.28
N ARG A 8 -16.20 -12.88 7.12
CA ARG A 8 -17.53 -12.41 6.72
C ARG A 8 -17.45 -10.97 6.24
N CYS A 9 -18.11 -10.62 5.14
CA CYS A 9 -18.06 -9.26 4.57
C CYS A 9 -18.37 -8.16 5.60
N SER A 10 -19.34 -8.40 6.50
CA SER A 10 -19.71 -7.47 7.57
C SER A 10 -18.65 -7.30 8.66
N ASN A 11 -17.67 -8.20 8.72
CA ASN A 11 -16.62 -8.27 9.72
C ASN A 11 -15.22 -8.00 9.16
N LEU A 12 -15.10 -7.62 7.88
CA LEU A 12 -13.81 -7.29 7.30
C LEU A 12 -13.49 -5.80 7.50
N GLU A 13 -12.22 -5.53 7.78
CA GLU A 13 -11.62 -4.21 7.66
C GLU A 13 -10.63 -4.24 6.51
N VAL A 14 -10.77 -3.27 5.60
CA VAL A 14 -9.98 -3.20 4.38
C VAL A 14 -9.04 -2.01 4.45
N TYR A 15 -7.80 -2.23 4.04
CA TYR A 15 -6.71 -1.28 4.09
C TYR A 15 -6.08 -1.16 2.71
N LEU A 16 -5.73 0.07 2.37
CA LEU A 16 -4.94 0.43 1.21
C LEU A 16 -3.55 0.85 1.70
N GLN A 17 -2.50 0.28 1.11
CA GLN A 17 -1.15 0.80 1.33
C GLN A 17 -0.91 1.96 0.36
N THR A 18 -0.50 3.11 0.90
CA THR A 18 0.05 4.19 0.09
C THR A 18 1.56 4.09 0.09
N CYS A 19 2.19 4.60 -0.95
CA CYS A 19 3.63 4.77 -1.00
C CYS A 19 3.89 6.14 -1.64
N THR A 20 4.61 7.00 -0.93
CA THR A 20 5.30 8.11 -1.56
C THR A 20 6.46 7.53 -2.34
N VAL A 21 6.19 7.13 -3.57
CA VAL A 21 7.23 6.87 -4.55
C VAL A 21 7.51 8.22 -5.19
N ASP A 22 8.70 8.77 -4.98
CA ASP A 22 9.15 9.87 -5.82
C ASP A 22 9.18 9.34 -7.25
N ALA A 23 8.52 10.05 -8.17
CA ALA A 23 8.57 9.67 -9.56
C ALA A 23 10.03 9.69 -10.00
N LEU A 24 10.54 8.57 -10.52
CA LEU A 24 11.86 8.54 -11.13
C LEU A 24 11.84 9.52 -12.31
N GLU A 25 12.64 10.57 -12.22
CA GLU A 25 12.55 11.74 -13.11
C GLU A 25 13.21 11.46 -14.47
N SER A 26 14.02 10.40 -14.56
CA SER A 26 14.76 10.06 -15.77
C SER A 26 14.81 8.56 -16.05
N ARG A 27 15.04 8.24 -17.34
CA ARG A 27 15.28 6.88 -17.81
C ARG A 27 16.52 6.28 -17.15
N GLU A 28 17.55 7.10 -16.95
CA GLU A 28 18.82 6.72 -16.34
C GLU A 28 18.60 6.27 -14.89
N GLU A 29 17.76 6.97 -14.14
CA GLU A 29 17.39 6.62 -12.76
C GLU A 29 16.59 5.31 -12.72
N TYR A 30 15.63 5.13 -13.63
CA TYR A 30 14.91 3.86 -13.78
C TYR A 30 15.85 2.68 -14.08
N LEU A 31 16.83 2.87 -14.98
CA LEU A 31 17.78 1.82 -15.32
C LEU A 31 18.72 1.49 -14.16
N GLN A 32 19.11 2.47 -13.34
CA GLN A 32 19.89 2.23 -12.13
C GLN A 32 19.07 1.45 -11.09
N TRP A 33 17.83 1.87 -10.83
CA TRP A 33 16.92 1.15 -9.95
C TRP A 33 16.70 -0.29 -10.42
N TYR A 34 16.36 -0.48 -11.71
CA TYR A 34 16.11 -1.80 -12.30
C TYR A 34 17.34 -2.71 -12.20
N ARG A 35 18.54 -2.19 -12.48
CA ARG A 35 19.78 -2.96 -12.37
C ARG A 35 20.07 -3.39 -10.93
N ALA A 36 19.70 -2.60 -9.93
CA ALA A 36 19.92 -2.97 -8.54
C ALA A 36 18.96 -4.06 -8.03
N ILE A 37 17.72 -4.08 -8.54
CA ILE A 37 16.71 -5.06 -8.13
C ILE A 37 16.68 -6.30 -9.02
N ALA A 38 17.29 -6.25 -10.21
CA ALA A 38 17.32 -7.36 -11.15
C ALA A 38 18.09 -8.55 -10.55
N PRO A 39 17.52 -9.77 -10.60
CA PRO A 39 18.12 -10.95 -9.98
C PRO A 39 19.51 -11.30 -10.55
N GLU A 40 19.81 -10.89 -11.77
CA GLU A 40 21.09 -11.15 -12.46
C GLU A 40 22.25 -10.28 -11.95
N ALA A 41 21.97 -9.23 -11.17
CA ALA A 41 22.95 -8.26 -10.68
C ALA A 41 23.34 -8.47 -9.21
N GLN A 42 22.80 -9.51 -8.55
CA GLN A 42 23.06 -9.85 -7.14
C GLN A 42 24.48 -10.40 -6.97
N GLY A 43 25.49 -9.53 -6.92
CA GLY A 43 26.87 -9.96 -6.70
C GLY A 43 27.95 -8.88 -6.65
N SER A 44 27.66 -7.64 -7.05
CA SER A 44 28.61 -6.53 -6.88
C SER A 44 28.35 -5.79 -5.56
N ALA A 45 29.41 -5.38 -4.86
CA ALA A 45 29.30 -4.62 -3.60
C ALA A 45 28.47 -3.34 -3.75
N ALA A 46 28.56 -2.68 -4.91
CA ALA A 46 27.76 -1.49 -5.24
C ALA A 46 26.24 -1.80 -5.35
N ASN A 47 25.86 -3.00 -5.81
CA ASN A 47 24.45 -3.39 -5.89
C ASN A 47 23.88 -3.78 -4.52
N ILE A 48 24.72 -4.29 -3.62
CA ILE A 48 24.32 -4.60 -2.23
C ILE A 48 24.09 -3.29 -1.46
N GLU A 49 25.02 -2.35 -1.52
CA GLU A 49 24.91 -1.05 -0.86
C GLU A 49 23.71 -0.23 -1.38
N TYR A 50 23.46 -0.25 -2.69
CA TYR A 50 22.29 0.42 -3.26
C TYR A 50 20.97 -0.29 -2.91
N LYS A 51 20.95 -1.62 -2.82
CA LYS A 51 19.76 -2.36 -2.36
C LYS A 51 19.45 -2.08 -0.89
N GLU A 52 20.45 -2.03 -0.03
CA GLU A 52 20.30 -1.62 1.38
C GLU A 52 19.83 -0.16 1.48
N THR A 53 20.32 0.71 0.59
CA THR A 53 19.84 2.09 0.47
C THR A 53 18.37 2.12 0.03
N LEU A 54 17.95 1.33 -0.95
CA LEU A 54 16.54 1.21 -1.37
C LEU A 54 15.66 0.61 -0.28
N GLU A 55 16.12 -0.38 0.47
CA GLU A 55 15.36 -0.97 1.57
C GLU A 55 15.23 0.00 2.75
N ASN A 56 16.28 0.80 3.03
CA ASN A 56 16.23 1.85 4.03
C ASN A 56 15.37 3.04 3.56
N ASP A 57 15.49 3.45 2.30
CA ASP A 57 14.63 4.45 1.67
C ASP A 57 13.18 4.00 1.63
N TRP A 58 12.91 2.72 1.38
CA TRP A 58 11.55 2.18 1.45
C TRP A 58 10.99 2.19 2.88
N LYS A 59 11.85 1.99 3.89
CA LYS A 59 11.48 2.11 5.31
C LYS A 59 11.29 3.56 5.75
N THR A 60 11.98 4.52 5.15
CA THR A 60 11.92 5.96 5.51
C THR A 60 10.96 6.77 4.65
N ARG A 61 10.69 6.37 3.40
CA ARG A 61 9.68 6.95 2.51
C ARG A 61 8.30 6.43 2.94
N HIS A 62 7.76 7.12 3.93
CA HIS A 62 6.53 6.82 4.67
C HIS A 62 5.32 6.44 3.79
N GLY A 63 5.23 5.16 3.43
CA GLY A 63 3.96 4.56 3.06
C GLY A 63 3.05 4.52 4.29
N HIS A 64 1.93 5.22 4.26
CA HIS A 64 0.94 5.16 5.32
C HIS A 64 -0.20 4.22 4.92
N TRP A 65 -0.84 3.64 5.91
CA TRP A 65 -1.99 2.78 5.68
C TRP A 65 -3.26 3.62 5.68
N VAL A 66 -4.16 3.34 4.75
CA VAL A 66 -5.47 4.00 4.68
C VAL A 66 -6.54 2.95 4.90
N ARG A 67 -7.21 3.02 6.05
CA ARG A 67 -8.39 2.22 6.34
C ARG A 67 -9.56 2.72 5.51
N LEU A 68 -10.16 1.82 4.74
CA LEU A 68 -11.27 2.14 3.84
C LEU A 68 -12.61 1.95 4.56
N HIS A 69 -13.47 2.97 4.53
CA HIS A 69 -14.86 2.79 4.88
C HIS A 69 -15.57 1.93 3.81
N PRO A 70 -16.44 0.96 4.18
CA PRO A 70 -17.09 0.07 3.22
C PRO A 70 -17.95 0.75 2.14
N ALA A 71 -18.42 1.97 2.42
CA ALA A 71 -19.21 2.76 1.47
C ALA A 71 -18.35 3.55 0.46
N CYS A 72 -17.02 3.48 0.53
CA CYS A 72 -16.15 4.12 -0.45
C CYS A 72 -16.24 3.38 -1.79
N THR A 73 -16.39 4.14 -2.87
CA THR A 73 -16.32 3.64 -4.24
C THR A 73 -14.86 3.38 -4.64
N LEU A 74 -14.65 2.49 -5.61
CA LEU A 74 -13.31 2.24 -6.16
C LEU A 74 -12.67 3.53 -6.71
N ARG A 75 -13.48 4.43 -7.31
CA ARG A 75 -13.01 5.74 -7.78
C ARG A 75 -12.41 6.58 -6.65
N GLN A 76 -13.05 6.58 -5.47
CA GLN A 76 -12.52 7.29 -4.30
C GLN A 76 -11.24 6.64 -3.77
N VAL A 77 -11.15 5.31 -3.79
CA VAL A 77 -9.93 4.57 -3.41
C VAL A 77 -8.78 4.92 -4.35
N LEU A 78 -9.03 4.95 -5.66
CA LEU A 78 -8.03 5.30 -6.68
C LEU A 78 -7.57 6.76 -6.61
N ALA A 79 -8.40 7.64 -6.05
CA ALA A 79 -8.08 9.05 -5.88
C ALA A 79 -7.28 9.36 -4.60
N VAL A 80 -6.93 8.34 -3.80
CA VAL A 80 -6.12 8.53 -2.59
C VAL A 80 -4.71 9.00 -2.98
N GLU A 81 -4.29 10.11 -2.39
CA GLU A 81 -2.95 10.65 -2.58
C GLU A 81 -1.87 9.64 -2.15
N GLY A 82 -0.85 9.46 -2.99
CA GLY A 82 0.20 8.46 -2.76
C GLY A 82 -0.26 7.02 -2.99
N HIS A 83 -1.46 6.78 -3.52
CA HIS A 83 -1.81 5.45 -4.01
C HIS A 83 -1.14 5.18 -5.36
N VAL A 84 -0.34 4.11 -5.42
CA VAL A 84 0.31 3.66 -6.65
C VAL A 84 -0.39 2.40 -7.15
N VAL A 85 -0.85 2.44 -8.41
CA VAL A 85 -1.44 1.28 -9.09
C VAL A 85 -0.36 0.55 -9.87
N ALA A 86 0.23 -0.47 -9.26
CA ALA A 86 1.26 -1.28 -9.90
C ALA A 86 0.64 -2.24 -10.93
N GLY A 87 1.14 -2.22 -12.18
CA GLY A 87 0.71 -3.16 -13.22
C GLY A 87 -0.78 -3.07 -13.57
N SER A 88 -1.43 -1.91 -13.38
CA SER A 88 -2.88 -1.73 -13.54
C SER A 88 -3.75 -2.57 -12.57
N VAL A 89 -3.18 -3.04 -11.46
CA VAL A 89 -3.88 -3.83 -10.43
C VAL A 89 -3.94 -3.04 -9.12
N VAL A 90 -5.14 -2.94 -8.54
CA VAL A 90 -5.34 -2.37 -7.21
C VAL A 90 -5.21 -3.48 -6.18
N VAL A 91 -4.29 -3.30 -5.23
CA VAL A 91 -4.06 -4.25 -4.14
C VAL A 91 -4.66 -3.70 -2.86
N LEU A 92 -5.53 -4.50 -2.23
CA LEU A 92 -6.16 -4.19 -0.95
C LEU A 92 -5.85 -5.30 0.05
N THR A 93 -5.62 -4.93 1.31
CA THR A 93 -5.41 -5.88 2.40
C THR A 93 -6.65 -5.93 3.28
N ALA A 94 -7.25 -7.10 3.45
CA ALA A 94 -8.44 -7.27 4.28
C ALA A 94 -8.12 -8.16 5.48
N PHE A 95 -8.61 -7.75 6.66
CA PHE A 95 -8.50 -8.53 7.89
C PHE A 95 -9.87 -8.72 8.54
N PRO A 96 -10.16 -9.88 9.15
CA PRO A 96 -11.26 -10.01 10.09
C PRO A 96 -11.04 -9.11 11.30
N ARG A 97 -12.05 -8.32 11.67
CA ARG A 97 -11.98 -7.43 12.83
C ARG A 97 -11.71 -8.25 14.09
N GLY A 98 -10.68 -7.84 14.84
CA GLY A 98 -10.29 -8.50 16.08
C GLY A 98 -9.57 -9.85 15.89
N GLY A 99 -9.30 -10.26 14.65
CA GLY A 99 -8.48 -11.44 14.36
C GLY A 99 -7.03 -11.23 14.81
N ALA A 100 -6.32 -12.31 15.13
CA ALA A 100 -4.93 -12.25 15.59
C ALA A 100 -4.00 -11.54 14.58
N ALA A 101 -4.19 -11.79 13.28
CA ALA A 101 -3.44 -11.10 12.22
C ALA A 101 -3.73 -9.60 12.19
N HIS A 102 -5.01 -9.21 12.38
CA HIS A 102 -5.40 -7.80 12.46
C HIS A 102 -4.76 -7.11 13.65
N ALA A 103 -4.75 -7.76 14.82
CA ALA A 103 -4.13 -7.24 16.04
C ALA A 103 -2.60 -7.05 15.87
N GLY A 104 -1.92 -8.00 15.24
CA GLY A 104 -0.50 -7.89 14.90
C GLY A 104 -0.23 -6.70 13.97
N PHE A 105 -0.99 -6.61 12.88
CA PHE A 105 -0.92 -5.49 11.95
C PHE A 105 -1.13 -4.12 12.63
N LEU A 106 -2.14 -4.00 13.49
CA LEU A 106 -2.42 -2.77 14.22
C LEU A 106 -1.31 -2.43 15.23
N LYS A 107 -0.70 -3.42 15.89
CA LYS A 107 0.40 -3.16 16.83
C LYS A 107 1.57 -2.45 16.15
N GLU A 108 1.84 -2.79 14.90
CA GLU A 108 2.95 -2.23 14.12
C GLU A 108 2.59 -0.90 13.43
N ASN A 109 1.34 -0.76 12.97
CA ASN A 109 0.98 0.30 12.01
C ASN A 109 -0.04 1.32 12.53
N LYS A 110 -0.64 1.14 13.72
CA LYS A 110 -1.79 1.95 14.16
C LYS A 110 -1.52 3.47 14.19
N SER A 111 -0.30 3.89 14.50
CA SER A 111 0.07 5.32 14.52
C SER A 111 0.07 5.98 13.14
N VAL A 112 0.19 5.20 12.07
CA VAL A 112 0.28 5.68 10.68
C VAL A 112 -0.95 5.31 9.85
N ILE A 113 -2.02 4.81 10.48
CA ILE A 113 -3.28 4.53 9.78
C ILE A 113 -4.14 5.80 9.69
N LYS A 114 -4.44 6.23 8.47
CA LYS A 114 -5.47 7.23 8.17
C LYS A 114 -6.78 6.52 7.82
N GLN A 115 -7.90 7.24 7.82
CA GLN A 115 -9.20 6.71 7.43
C GLN A 115 -9.73 7.45 6.20
N LEU A 116 -10.12 6.70 5.16
CA LEU A 116 -10.87 7.22 4.03
C LEU A 116 -12.37 7.04 4.28
N ASN A 117 -13.07 8.16 4.37
CA ASN A 117 -14.52 8.20 4.49
C ASN A 117 -15.17 8.46 3.13
N PRO A 118 -16.42 8.01 2.90
CA PRO A 118 -17.13 8.29 1.67
C PRO A 118 -17.36 9.80 1.55
N SER A 119 -16.95 10.39 0.43
CA SER A 119 -17.39 11.72 0.02
C SER A 119 -18.68 11.58 -0.80
N PHE A 120 -19.79 12.06 -0.25
CA PHE A 120 -21.05 12.15 -0.99
C PHE A 120 -20.98 13.39 -1.89
N ASN A 121 -20.77 13.20 -3.19
CA ASN A 121 -21.00 14.29 -4.14
C ASN A 121 -22.52 14.49 -4.28
N SER A 122 -23.05 15.49 -3.57
CA SER A 122 -24.45 15.93 -3.63
C SER A 122 -24.77 16.69 -4.91
N SER A 123 -24.45 16.14 -6.08
CA SER A 123 -24.71 16.78 -7.37
C SER A 123 -25.34 15.81 -8.36
N MET A 124 -26.57 15.40 -8.06
CA MET A 124 -27.55 14.91 -9.05
C MET A 124 -28.97 15.26 -8.58
N THR A 125 -29.30 16.56 -8.61
CA THR A 125 -30.67 17.01 -8.88
C THR A 125 -30.59 18.15 -9.88
N SER A 126 -30.79 17.84 -11.14
CA SER A 126 -31.19 18.77 -12.20
C SER A 126 -32.03 17.99 -13.19
#